data_AF-A0A958MVF2-F1
#
_entry.id   AF-A0A958MVF2-F1
#
_cell.length_a   1.000
_cell.length_b   1.000
_cell.length_c   1.000
_cell.angle_alpha   90.00
_cell.angle_beta   90.00
_cell.angle_gamma   90.00
#
_symmetry.space_group_name_H-M   'P 1'
#
loop_
_entity.id
_entity.type
_entity.pdbx_description
1 polymer ?
#
loop_
_entity_poly.entity_id
_entity_poly.type
_entity_poly.pdbx_seq_one_letter_code
_entity_poly.pdbx_strand_id
1 'polypeptide(L)' 'MGHQEGESSLPKAFCVLPWTQMATTVKGFARLCCFAKNLRDENGNRIVISAASSFGDLWNSEAYRRV' A
#
# COMPACT_ATOMS: atom_id res chain seq x y z
N MET A 1 -9.58 25.97 7.26
CA MET A 1 -10.61 24.94 6.99
C MET A 1 -9.89 23.62 6.83
N GLY A 2 -10.05 22.72 7.80
CA GLY A 2 -9.18 21.55 7.99
C GLY A 2 -9.39 20.48 6.93
N HIS A 3 -8.28 19.91 6.45
CA HIS A 3 -8.27 18.66 5.69
C HIS A 3 -8.75 17.53 6.61
N GLN A 4 -10.03 17.19 6.55
CA GLN A 4 -10.52 15.92 7.08
C GLN A 4 -10.08 14.82 6.10
N GLU A 5 -9.10 14.03 6.51
CA GLU A 5 -8.75 12.77 5.89
C GLU A 5 -9.98 11.85 5.99
N GLY A 6 -10.82 11.87 4.94
CA GLY A 6 -11.97 10.99 4.83
C GLY A 6 -11.50 9.54 4.87
N GLU A 7 -11.82 8.84 5.94
CA GLU A 7 -11.58 7.41 6.09
C GLU A 7 -12.49 6.67 5.08
N SER A 8 -11.99 6.50 3.86
CA SER A 8 -12.65 5.67 2.85
C SER A 8 -12.67 4.23 3.37
N SER A 9 -13.83 3.79 3.84
CA SER A 9 -14.06 2.41 4.22
C SER A 9 -13.88 1.53 2.99
N LEU A 10 -13.04 0.51 3.11
CA LEU A 10 -12.83 -0.44 2.01
C LEU A 10 -14.17 -1.12 1.69
N PRO A 11 -14.49 -1.35 0.40
CA PRO A 11 -15.69 -2.09 0.03
C PRO A 11 -15.73 -3.43 0.76
N LYS A 12 -16.88 -3.79 1.35
CA LYS A 12 -17.08 -5.08 2.05
C LYS A 12 -17.25 -6.27 1.09
N ALA A 13 -17.24 -6.01 -0.22
CA ALA A 13 -17.26 -7.04 -1.25
C ALA A 13 -15.85 -7.53 -1.55
N PHE A 14 -15.73 -8.72 -2.18
CA PHE A 14 -14.47 -9.21 -2.70
C PHE A 14 -13.83 -8.16 -3.64
N CYS A 15 -12.56 -7.83 -3.40
CA CYS A 15 -11.82 -6.83 -4.16
C CYS A 15 -10.50 -7.44 -4.63
N VAL A 16 -10.36 -7.69 -5.94
CA VAL A 16 -9.16 -8.34 -6.51
C VAL A 16 -7.92 -7.43 -6.53
N LEU A 17 -8.11 -6.12 -6.35
CA LEU A 17 -7.08 -5.11 -6.57
C LEU A 17 -5.79 -5.29 -5.76
N PRO A 18 -5.80 -5.71 -4.48
CA PRO A 18 -4.57 -5.96 -3.73
C PRO A 18 -3.62 -6.98 -4.39
N TRP A 19 -4.14 -7.85 -5.27
CA TRP A 19 -3.38 -8.90 -5.94
C TRP A 19 -3.12 -8.62 -7.43
N THR A 20 -3.67 -7.55 -8.01
CA THR A 20 -3.52 -7.24 -9.43
C THR A 20 -2.84 -5.91 -9.69
N GLN A 21 -2.77 -5.04 -8.69
CA GLN A 21 -2.13 -3.72 -8.81
C GLN A 21 -1.34 -3.34 -7.58
N MET A 22 -0.37 -2.44 -7.78
CA MET A 22 0.34 -1.72 -6.73
C MET A 22 0.08 -0.24 -6.94
N ALA A 23 -0.30 0.47 -5.88
CA ALA A 23 -0.45 1.92 -5.91
C ALA A 23 0.72 2.59 -5.18
N THR A 24 1.06 3.79 -5.61
CA THR A 24 2.04 4.65 -4.94
C THR A 24 1.42 5.99 -4.55
N THR A 25 2.01 6.68 -3.58
CA THR A 25 1.69 8.07 -3.27
C THR A 25 2.71 8.99 -3.96
N VAL A 26 2.41 10.29 -4.03
CA VAL A 26 3.38 11.30 -4.51
C VAL A 26 4.65 11.37 -3.66
N LYS A 27 4.62 10.82 -2.44
CA LYS A 27 5.79 10.71 -1.54
C LYS A 27 6.55 9.39 -1.74
N GLY A 28 6.15 8.55 -2.69
CA GLY A 28 6.80 7.27 -2.98
C GLY A 28 6.41 6.12 -2.06
N PHE A 29 5.40 6.29 -1.17
CA PHE A 29 4.94 5.20 -0.30
C PHE A 29 4.11 4.18 -1.06
N ALA A 30 4.41 2.89 -0.85
CA ALA A 30 3.71 1.77 -1.44
C ALA A 30 2.34 1.52 -0.76
N ARG A 31 1.35 1.12 -1.56
CA ARG A 31 -0.01 0.77 -1.14
C ARG A 31 -0.53 -0.41 -1.97
N LEU A 32 -1.35 -1.25 -1.35
CA LEU A 32 -1.99 -2.42 -1.98
C LEU A 32 -3.02 -2.02 -3.04
N CYS A 33 -3.70 -0.90 -2.83
CA CYS A 33 -4.60 -0.32 -3.81
C CYS A 33 -4.73 1.18 -3.58
N CYS A 34 -5.43 1.88 -4.47
CA CYS A 34 -5.67 3.32 -4.37
C CYS A 34 -6.37 3.77 -3.08
N PHE A 35 -7.16 2.89 -2.45
CA PHE A 35 -7.89 3.15 -1.20
C PHE A 35 -7.22 2.58 0.06
N ALA A 36 -6.17 1.75 -0.11
CA ALA A 36 -5.48 1.16 1.03
C ALA A 36 -4.59 2.18 1.74
N LYS A 37 -4.34 1.94 3.03
CA LYS A 37 -3.33 2.67 3.80
C LYS A 37 -1.92 2.31 3.29
N ASN A 38 -0.93 3.15 3.63
CA ASN A 38 0.47 2.87 3.29
C ASN A 38 0.91 1.54 3.90
N LEU A 39 1.57 0.73 3.09
CA LEU A 39 2.20 -0.51 3.53
C LEU A 39 3.31 -0.22 4.52
N ARG A 40 3.47 -1.14 5.46
CA ARG A 40 4.46 -1.06 6.52
C ARG A 40 5.30 -2.33 6.57
N ASP A 41 6.57 -2.16 6.90
CA ASP A 41 7.47 -3.28 7.21
C ASP A 41 7.16 -3.88 8.59
N GLU A 42 7.93 -4.90 8.97
CA GLU A 42 7.80 -5.58 10.27
C GLU A 42 8.10 -4.68 11.47
N ASN A 43 8.82 -3.57 11.26
CA ASN A 43 9.15 -2.58 12.26
C ASN A 43 8.09 -1.45 12.32
N GLY A 44 7.05 -1.51 11.49
CA GLY A 44 5.99 -0.52 11.39
C GLY A 44 6.33 0.73 10.56
N ASN A 45 7.49 0.75 9.88
CA ASN A 45 7.91 1.85 9.02
C ASN A 45 7.20 1.77 7.67
N ARG A 46 6.87 2.94 7.09
CA ARG A 46 6.25 3.00 5.77
C ARG A 46 7.23 2.57 4.70
N ILE A 47 6.79 1.69 3.81
CA ILE A 47 7.62 1.23 2.71
C ILE A 47 7.68 2.28 1.62
N VAL A 48 8.89 2.67 1.23
CA VAL A 48 9.18 3.60 0.14
C VAL A 48 9.68 2.80 -1.06
N ILE A 49 9.07 3.01 -2.22
CA ILE A 49 9.36 2.23 -3.44
C ILE A 49 10.82 2.40 -3.88
N SER A 50 11.40 3.58 -3.72
CA SER A 50 12.80 3.84 -4.09
C SER A 50 13.83 3.13 -3.19
N ALA A 51 13.41 2.62 -2.03
CA ALA A 51 14.27 1.82 -1.15
C ALA A 51 14.28 0.33 -1.54
N ALA A 52 13.34 -0.10 -2.39
CA ALA A 52 13.33 -1.47 -2.90
C ALA A 52 14.35 -1.62 -4.03
N SER A 53 15.07 -2.74 -4.04
CA SER A 53 16.00 -3.13 -5.10
C SER A 53 15.28 -3.31 -6.45
N SER A 54 14.04 -3.78 -6.43
CA SER A 54 13.16 -3.84 -7.59
C SER A 54 11.68 -3.82 -7.18
N PHE A 55 10.81 -3.51 -8.14
CA PHE A 55 9.35 -3.63 -7.94
C PHE A 55 8.92 -5.08 -7.66
N GLY A 56 9.61 -6.06 -8.26
CA GLY A 56 9.33 -7.48 -8.06
C GLY A 56 9.62 -7.92 -6.62
N ASP A 57 10.71 -7.44 -6.03
CA ASP A 57 11.06 -7.73 -4.63
C ASP A 57 10.01 -7.15 -3.68
N LEU A 58 9.56 -5.91 -3.96
CA LEU A 58 8.52 -5.27 -3.18
C LEU A 58 7.17 -6.01 -3.30
N TRP A 59 6.77 -6.38 -4.52
CA TRP A 59 5.54 -7.13 -4.78
C TRP A 59 5.53 -8.49 -4.07
N ASN A 60 6.69 -9.14 -3.98
CA ASN A 60 6.85 -10.44 -3.32
C ASN A 60 7.24 -10.33 -1.84
N SER A 61 7.26 -9.13 -1.26
CA SER A 61 7.63 -8.91 0.14
C SER A 61 6.58 -9.45 1.11
N GLU A 62 7.01 -9.79 2.33
CA GLU A 62 6.13 -10.20 3.44
C GLU A 62 5.01 -9.18 3.68
N ALA A 63 5.33 -7.88 3.59
CA ALA A 63 4.35 -6.81 3.76
C ALA A 63 3.20 -6.88 2.72
N TYR A 64 3.49 -7.33 1.50
CA TYR A 64 2.48 -7.53 0.45
C TYR A 64 1.72 -8.85 0.60
N ARG A 65 2.34 -9.89 1.16
CA ARG A 65 1.75 -11.23 1.28
C ARG A 65 0.80 -11.40 2.47
N ARG A 66 0.89 -10.56 3.50
CA ARG A 66 0.05 -10.64 4.72
C ARG A 66 -1.37 -10.07 4.55
N VAL A 67 -1.88 -10.02 3.32
CA VAL A 67 -3.14 -9.37 2.93
C VAL A 67 -4.16 -10.39 2.46
#